data_AF-A0A942DN69-F1
#
_entry.id   AF-A0A942DN69-F1
#
_cell.length_a   1.000
_cell.length_b   1.000
_cell.length_c   1.000
_cell.angle_alpha   90.00
_cell.angle_beta   90.00
_cell.angle_gamma   90.00
#
_symmetry.space_group_name_H-M   'P 1'
#
loop_
_entity.id
_entity.type
_entity.pdbx_description
1 polymer ?
#
loop_
_entity_poly.entity_id
_entity_poly.type
_entity_poly.pdbx_seq_one_letter_code
_entity_poly.pdbx_strand_id
1 'polypeptide(L)'
;MIQCPRCGIQVTELHPVPGDIAMKLQASGESVPGQVCVGCITEMQRSVAASSGGVLMAQERAKEQHRLNLWKNRVQLIKQARTCMGQKMYSEAAAAYEKYIKIMEIVFDCKKGELKPELFKESARHTELTVVASVYWDLLRIYDTSERYAERQSAAAKQLSIFIRFTPIYPDIIRKAEIFQRSAKNPAVIKQFLKMSSESRPRCFVATSAFESVYALEVQQLRFFRDHHLKKHIWGRAFTKWYYRVSPQIACLLDKHSWAKPAVRGLLRLLIKCVS
;
A
#
# COMPACT_ATOMS: atom_id res chain seq x y z
N MET A 1 29.07 -34.10 -45.53
CA MET A 1 29.36 -33.11 -44.47
C MET A 1 29.25 -31.73 -45.08
N ILE A 2 28.66 -30.79 -44.36
CA ILE A 2 28.40 -29.41 -44.82
C ILE A 2 29.37 -28.50 -44.06
N GLN A 3 29.92 -27.48 -44.73
CA GLN A 3 30.80 -26.52 -44.07
C GLN A 3 29.99 -25.41 -43.41
N CYS A 4 30.26 -25.12 -42.13
CA CYS A 4 29.61 -24.02 -41.42
C CYS A 4 30.06 -22.65 -41.98
N PRO A 5 29.15 -21.75 -42.39
CA PRO A 5 29.51 -20.47 -42.99
C PRO A 5 30.11 -19.46 -42.00
N ARG A 6 30.05 -19.72 -40.68
CA ARG A 6 30.65 -18.87 -39.64
C ARG A 6 32.04 -19.34 -39.20
N CYS A 7 32.20 -20.63 -38.88
CA CYS A 7 33.47 -21.17 -38.34
C CYS A 7 34.28 -22.03 -39.32
N GLY A 8 33.75 -22.35 -40.50
CA GLY A 8 34.46 -23.15 -41.51
C GLY A 8 34.60 -24.65 -41.20
N ILE A 9 34.10 -25.13 -40.06
CA ILE A 9 34.17 -26.53 -39.63
C ILE A 9 33.15 -27.38 -40.41
N GLN A 10 33.52 -28.62 -40.76
CA GLN A 10 32.61 -29.60 -41.33
C GLN A 10 31.67 -30.19 -40.27
N VAL A 11 30.37 -30.13 -40.53
CA VAL A 11 29.30 -30.59 -39.64
C VAL A 11 28.26 -31.42 -40.39
N THR A 12 27.41 -32.12 -39.64
CA THR A 12 26.32 -32.95 -40.18
C THR A 12 25.10 -32.14 -40.56
N GLU A 13 24.81 -31.06 -39.85
CA GLU A 13 23.61 -30.23 -40.03
C GLU A 13 23.87 -28.76 -39.69
N LEU A 14 23.08 -27.87 -40.30
CA LEU A 14 23.04 -26.44 -40.01
C LEU A 14 21.66 -26.08 -39.47
N HIS A 15 21.64 -25.12 -38.56
CA HIS A 15 20.46 -24.67 -37.85
C HIS A 15 20.22 -23.19 -38.14
N PRO A 16 18.96 -22.75 -38.33
CA PRO A 16 18.64 -21.35 -38.54
C PRO A 16 19.04 -20.52 -37.31
N VAL A 17 19.64 -19.35 -37.56
CA VAL A 17 19.95 -18.41 -36.48
C VAL A 17 18.65 -17.78 -35.98
N PRO A 18 18.35 -17.84 -34.66
CA PRO A 18 17.20 -17.15 -34.09
C PRO A 18 17.21 -15.65 -34.40
N GLY A 19 16.07 -15.10 -34.85
CA GLY A 19 15.99 -13.72 -35.33
C GLY A 19 16.37 -12.67 -34.28
N ASP A 20 16.12 -12.95 -33.00
CA ASP A 20 16.48 -12.09 -31.87
C ASP A 20 18.00 -12.00 -31.66
N ILE A 21 18.74 -13.06 -31.94
CA ILE A 21 20.21 -13.11 -31.89
C ILE A 21 20.78 -12.40 -33.11
N ALA A 22 20.23 -12.67 -34.29
CA ALA A 22 20.67 -12.05 -35.54
C ALA A 22 20.53 -10.53 -35.50
N MET A 23 19.38 -10.01 -35.06
CA MET A 23 19.16 -8.56 -34.92
C MET A 23 20.16 -7.91 -33.95
N LYS A 24 20.47 -8.57 -32.82
CA LYS A 24 21.39 -8.02 -31.81
C LYS A 24 22.84 -7.99 -32.29
N LEU A 25 23.28 -9.02 -33.00
CA LEU A 25 24.63 -9.08 -33.56
C LEU A 25 24.80 -8.12 -34.75
N GLN A 26 23.77 -7.98 -35.59
CA GLN A 26 23.75 -6.98 -36.66
C GLN A 26 23.77 -5.54 -36.12
N ALA A 27 23.09 -5.28 -35.00
CA ALA A 27 23.14 -3.97 -34.33
C ALA A 27 24.55 -3.62 -33.80
N SER A 28 25.37 -4.63 -33.50
CA SER A 28 26.80 -4.46 -33.19
C SER A 28 27.73 -4.44 -34.42
N GLY A 29 27.17 -4.44 -35.63
CA GLY A 29 27.94 -4.42 -36.89
C GLY A 29 28.47 -5.79 -37.34
N GLU A 30 28.04 -6.89 -36.71
CA GLU A 30 28.47 -8.25 -37.07
C GLU A 30 27.59 -8.80 -38.21
N SER A 31 28.20 -9.33 -39.28
CA SER A 31 27.48 -10.04 -40.35
C SER A 31 27.05 -11.42 -39.88
N VAL A 32 25.74 -11.70 -39.88
CA VAL A 32 25.17 -12.95 -39.37
C VAL A 32 24.63 -13.82 -40.52
N PRO A 33 25.18 -15.02 -40.76
CA PRO A 33 24.63 -15.97 -41.73
C PRO A 33 23.24 -16.48 -41.31
N GLY A 34 22.37 -16.80 -42.27
CA GLY A 34 21.01 -17.28 -41.97
C GLY A 34 20.95 -18.65 -41.28
N GLN A 35 21.95 -19.52 -41.49
CA GLN A 35 22.09 -20.81 -40.83
C GLN A 35 23.56 -21.07 -40.45
N VAL A 36 23.80 -21.72 -39.32
CA VAL A 36 25.15 -22.07 -38.81
C VAL A 36 25.13 -23.40 -38.05
N CYS A 37 26.30 -23.92 -37.64
CA CYS A 37 26.36 -25.09 -36.76
C CYS A 37 25.93 -24.78 -35.32
N VAL A 38 25.56 -25.81 -34.55
CA VAL A 38 25.14 -25.69 -33.13
C VAL A 38 26.18 -24.98 -32.27
N GLY A 39 27.47 -25.28 -32.45
CA GLY A 39 28.55 -24.62 -31.71
C GLY A 39 28.58 -23.11 -31.93
N CYS A 40 28.37 -22.66 -33.17
CA CYS A 40 28.27 -21.24 -33.51
C CYS A 40 27.02 -20.58 -32.91
N ILE A 41 25.88 -21.28 -32.86
CA ILE A 41 24.67 -20.77 -32.20
C ILE A 41 24.92 -20.54 -30.71
N THR A 42 25.50 -21.53 -30.02
CA THR A 42 25.80 -21.43 -28.60
C THR A 42 26.79 -20.30 -28.29
N GLU A 43 27.78 -20.08 -29.15
CA GLU A 43 28.75 -18.99 -28.99
C GLU A 43 28.11 -17.62 -29.24
N MET A 44 27.29 -17.50 -30.28
CA MET A 44 26.50 -16.29 -30.56
C MET A 44 25.57 -15.95 -29.39
N GLN A 45 24.89 -16.94 -28.82
CA GLN A 45 24.04 -16.76 -27.64
C GLN A 45 24.83 -16.24 -26.45
N ARG A 46 26.04 -16.77 -26.21
CA ARG A 46 26.93 -16.31 -25.14
C ARG A 46 27.43 -14.88 -25.38
N SER A 47 27.84 -14.55 -26.59
CA SER A 47 28.28 -13.19 -26.95
C SER A 47 27.17 -12.16 -26.74
N VAL A 48 25.95 -12.46 -27.22
CA VAL A 48 24.78 -11.61 -27.03
C VAL A 48 24.40 -11.48 -25.54
N ALA A 49 24.50 -12.56 -24.77
CA ALA A 49 24.24 -12.53 -23.33
C ALA A 49 25.30 -11.71 -22.55
N ALA A 50 26.57 -11.76 -22.99
CA ALA A 50 27.68 -11.02 -22.39
C ALA A 50 27.76 -9.55 -22.82
N SER A 51 27.03 -9.16 -23.88
CA SER A 51 26.93 -7.76 -24.31
C SER A 51 26.35 -6.86 -23.20
N SER A 52 26.67 -5.56 -23.23
CA SER A 52 26.16 -4.59 -22.26
C SER A 52 24.63 -4.61 -22.14
N GLY A 53 23.91 -4.76 -23.26
CA GLY A 53 22.46 -4.91 -23.29
C GLY A 53 21.95 -6.24 -22.71
N GLY A 54 22.68 -7.34 -22.93
CA GLY A 54 22.36 -8.65 -22.35
C GLY A 54 22.49 -8.67 -20.83
N VAL A 55 23.56 -8.07 -20.30
CA VAL A 55 23.81 -7.95 -18.86
C VAL A 55 22.75 -7.07 -18.19
N LEU A 56 22.40 -5.93 -18.79
CA LEU A 56 21.36 -5.03 -18.25
C LEU A 56 20.00 -5.72 -18.15
N MET A 57 19.56 -6.41 -19.20
CA MET A 57 18.30 -7.17 -19.18
C MET A 57 18.31 -8.29 -18.14
N ALA A 58 19.43 -9.00 -17.99
CA ALA A 58 19.56 -10.04 -16.97
C ALA A 58 19.46 -9.44 -15.55
N GLN A 59 20.08 -8.28 -15.31
CA GLN A 59 19.97 -7.55 -14.05
C GLN A 59 18.54 -7.06 -13.78
N GLU A 60 17.84 -6.53 -14.79
CA GLU A 60 16.44 -6.10 -14.67
C GLU A 60 15.52 -7.29 -14.33
N ARG A 61 15.64 -8.40 -15.07
CA ARG A 61 14.89 -9.63 -14.77
C ARG A 61 15.19 -10.15 -13.37
N ALA A 62 16.45 -10.14 -12.94
CA ALA A 62 16.83 -10.54 -11.59
C ALA A 62 16.21 -9.62 -10.53
N LYS A 63 16.19 -8.29 -10.76
CA LYS A 63 15.52 -7.32 -9.87
C LYS A 63 14.01 -7.56 -9.80
N GLU A 64 13.36 -7.79 -10.92
CA GLU A 64 11.92 -8.11 -10.98
C GLU A 64 11.61 -9.42 -10.25
N GLN A 65 12.37 -10.47 -10.51
CA GLN A 65 12.21 -11.77 -9.85
C GLN A 65 12.44 -11.64 -8.34
N HIS A 66 13.43 -10.84 -7.92
CA HIS A 66 13.66 -10.53 -6.51
C HIS A 66 12.46 -9.82 -5.88
N ARG A 67 11.91 -8.78 -6.53
CA ARG A 67 10.69 -8.08 -6.06
C ARG A 67 9.50 -9.04 -5.92
N LEU A 68 9.28 -9.93 -6.90
CA LEU A 68 8.23 -10.94 -6.87
C LEU A 68 8.41 -11.94 -5.71
N ASN A 69 9.65 -12.38 -5.47
CA ASN A 69 9.96 -13.28 -4.37
C ASN A 69 9.73 -12.62 -3.00
N LEU A 70 10.12 -11.35 -2.84
CA LEU A 70 9.83 -10.59 -1.63
C LEU A 70 8.32 -10.44 -1.42
N TRP A 71 7.57 -10.10 -2.48
CA TRP A 71 6.11 -9.99 -2.43
C TRP A 71 5.49 -11.31 -1.95
N LYS A 72 5.83 -12.45 -2.54
CA LYS A 72 5.29 -13.76 -2.13
C LYS A 72 5.53 -14.07 -0.65
N ASN A 73 6.72 -13.76 -0.13
CA ASN A 73 7.11 -14.08 1.24
C ASN A 73 6.62 -13.08 2.31
N ARG A 74 6.11 -11.90 1.92
CA ARG A 74 5.71 -10.82 2.84
C ARG A 74 4.72 -11.27 3.93
N VAL A 75 3.80 -12.17 3.60
CA VAL A 75 2.74 -12.64 4.52
C VAL A 75 3.33 -13.44 5.69
N GLN A 76 4.44 -14.16 5.46
CA GLN A 76 5.13 -14.91 6.50
C GLN A 76 5.68 -13.99 7.59
N LEU A 77 6.14 -12.79 7.23
CA LEU A 77 6.61 -11.79 8.19
C LEU A 77 5.49 -11.31 9.12
N ILE A 78 4.29 -11.10 8.57
CA ILE A 78 3.12 -10.71 9.37
C ILE A 78 2.72 -11.84 10.32
N LYS A 79 2.71 -13.10 9.85
CA LYS A 79 2.42 -14.26 10.69
C LYS A 79 3.45 -14.39 11.83
N GLN A 80 4.73 -14.30 11.50
CA GLN A 80 5.82 -14.34 12.47
C GLN A 80 5.68 -13.22 13.51
N ALA A 81 5.47 -11.98 13.07
CA ALA A 81 5.32 -10.83 13.95
C ALA A 81 4.15 -11.01 14.94
N ARG A 82 3.00 -11.49 14.46
CA ARG A 82 1.82 -11.77 15.32
C ARG A 82 2.08 -12.88 16.33
N THR A 83 2.79 -13.94 15.94
CA THR A 83 3.22 -14.99 16.89
C THR A 83 4.15 -14.41 17.96
N CYS A 84 5.15 -13.62 17.57
CA CYS A 84 6.06 -12.94 18.50
C CYS A 84 5.29 -12.00 19.45
N MET A 85 4.28 -11.27 18.95
CA MET A 85 3.41 -10.43 19.77
C MET A 85 2.66 -11.23 20.84
N GLY A 86 2.10 -12.40 20.48
CA GLY A 86 1.43 -13.30 21.43
C GLY A 86 2.38 -13.85 22.49
N GLN A 87 3.65 -14.06 22.13
CA GLN A 87 4.72 -14.51 23.03
C GLN A 87 5.41 -13.35 23.78
N LYS A 88 4.94 -12.10 23.63
CA LYS A 88 5.53 -10.88 24.21
C LYS A 88 6.98 -10.61 23.79
N MET A 89 7.43 -11.22 22.69
CA MET A 89 8.74 -10.98 22.07
C MET A 89 8.67 -9.74 21.16
N TYR A 90 8.60 -8.56 21.78
CA TYR A 90 8.29 -7.31 21.08
C TYR A 90 9.40 -6.85 20.14
N SER A 91 10.68 -7.12 20.46
CA SER A 91 11.82 -6.75 19.61
C SER A 91 11.81 -7.51 18.29
N GLU A 92 11.56 -8.82 18.35
CA GLU A 92 11.44 -9.72 17.22
C GLU A 92 10.20 -9.39 16.38
N ALA A 93 9.08 -9.08 17.05
CA ALA A 93 7.87 -8.61 16.38
C ALA A 93 8.13 -7.32 15.59
N ALA A 94 8.79 -6.33 16.20
CA ALA A 94 9.15 -5.09 15.54
C ALA A 94 10.07 -5.33 14.33
N ALA A 95 11.10 -6.17 14.47
CA ALA A 95 12.01 -6.50 13.37
C ALA A 95 11.26 -7.14 12.18
N ALA A 96 10.33 -8.06 12.44
CA ALA A 96 9.51 -8.68 11.40
C ALA A 96 8.57 -7.66 10.72
N TYR A 97 7.93 -6.79 11.50
CA TYR A 97 7.07 -5.72 10.98
C TYR A 97 7.85 -4.70 10.14
N GLU A 98 9.03 -4.26 10.58
CA GLU A 98 9.87 -3.35 9.80
C GLU A 98 10.38 -3.99 8.51
N LYS A 99 10.71 -5.28 8.55
CA LYS A 99 11.09 -6.02 7.34
C LYS A 99 9.93 -6.08 6.34
N TYR A 100 8.69 -6.24 6.82
CA TYR A 100 7.50 -6.16 5.97
C TYR A 100 7.35 -4.77 5.32
N ILE A 101 7.49 -3.68 6.09
CA ILE A 101 7.43 -2.31 5.54
C ILE A 101 8.54 -2.09 4.50
N LYS A 102 9.77 -2.54 4.78
CA LYS A 102 10.88 -2.45 3.82
C LYS A 102 10.59 -3.20 2.53
N ILE A 103 9.93 -4.36 2.59
CA ILE A 103 9.49 -5.08 1.38
C ILE A 103 8.48 -4.25 0.60
N MET A 104 7.51 -3.59 1.27
CA MET A 104 6.58 -2.70 0.60
C MET A 104 7.31 -1.56 -0.11
N GLU A 105 8.28 -0.92 0.54
CA GLU A 105 9.08 0.16 -0.04
C GLU A 105 9.85 -0.30 -1.30
N ILE A 106 10.44 -1.51 -1.27
CA ILE A 106 11.16 -2.08 -2.42
C ILE A 106 10.21 -2.45 -3.57
N VAL A 107 9.06 -3.04 -3.26
CA VAL A 107 8.07 -3.50 -4.26
C VAL A 107 7.42 -2.31 -4.96
N PHE A 108 7.14 -1.23 -4.22
CA PHE A 108 6.56 -0.01 -4.77
C PHE A 108 7.60 1.02 -5.22
N ASP A 109 8.89 0.67 -5.19
CA ASP A 109 10.00 1.50 -5.65
C ASP A 109 10.02 2.90 -5.02
N CYS A 110 9.80 2.98 -3.71
CA CYS A 110 9.83 4.23 -2.95
C CYS A 110 10.95 4.25 -1.90
N LYS A 111 11.39 5.46 -1.52
CA LYS A 111 12.40 5.61 -0.47
C LYS A 111 11.83 5.26 0.89
N LYS A 112 12.74 5.02 1.84
CA LYS A 112 12.39 4.75 3.24
C LYS A 112 11.50 5.86 3.82
N GLY A 113 10.33 5.49 4.32
CA GLY A 113 9.37 6.42 4.91
C GLY A 113 8.51 7.20 3.90
N GLU A 114 8.67 6.97 2.59
CA GLU A 114 7.87 7.60 1.54
C GLU A 114 6.72 6.72 1.03
N LEU A 115 6.46 5.59 1.70
CA LEU A 115 5.33 4.72 1.39
C LEU A 115 4.00 5.49 1.59
N LYS A 116 3.13 5.48 0.58
CA LYS A 116 1.86 6.22 0.60
C LYS A 116 0.67 5.38 0.11
N PRO A 117 -0.55 5.64 0.59
CA PRO A 117 -1.77 4.93 0.17
C PRO A 117 -2.03 4.94 -1.34
N GLU A 118 -1.61 6.00 -2.04
CA GLU A 118 -1.82 6.16 -3.49
C GLU A 118 -1.04 5.14 -4.33
N LEU A 119 -0.09 4.40 -3.74
CA LEU A 119 0.63 3.32 -4.41
C LEU A 119 -0.20 2.03 -4.52
N PHE A 120 -1.29 1.91 -3.74
CA PHE A 120 -2.11 0.71 -3.57
C PHE A 120 -3.42 0.73 -4.42
N LYS A 121 -3.40 1.31 -5.63
CA LYS A 121 -4.60 1.62 -6.45
C LYS A 121 -5.40 0.43 -7.01
N GLU A 122 -4.87 -0.79 -7.04
CA GLU A 122 -5.61 -1.97 -7.53
C GLU A 122 -6.41 -2.64 -6.41
N SER A 123 -7.57 -3.22 -6.74
CA SER A 123 -8.47 -3.88 -5.78
C SER A 123 -7.78 -4.91 -4.88
N ALA A 124 -6.86 -5.72 -5.43
CA ALA A 124 -6.05 -6.68 -4.67
C ALA A 124 -5.06 -6.02 -3.68
N ARG A 125 -4.75 -4.74 -3.84
CA ARG A 125 -3.83 -3.95 -3.01
C ARG A 125 -4.55 -3.19 -1.88
N HIS A 126 -5.89 -3.06 -1.92
CA HIS A 126 -6.66 -2.42 -0.84
C HIS A 126 -6.66 -3.23 0.47
N THR A 127 -6.58 -4.56 0.40
CA THR A 127 -6.43 -5.41 1.58
C THR A 127 -5.06 -5.19 2.24
N GLU A 128 -4.00 -5.03 1.44
CA GLU A 128 -2.66 -4.71 1.94
C GLU A 128 -2.59 -3.35 2.62
N LEU A 129 -3.35 -2.34 2.17
CA LEU A 129 -3.45 -1.06 2.86
C LEU A 129 -3.92 -1.26 4.32
N THR A 130 -4.88 -2.17 4.54
CA THR A 130 -5.35 -2.55 5.88
C THR A 130 -4.26 -3.27 6.68
N VAL A 131 -3.49 -4.15 6.04
CA VAL A 131 -2.34 -4.81 6.68
C VAL A 131 -1.31 -3.78 7.11
N VAL A 132 -0.87 -2.88 6.23
CA VAL A 132 0.08 -1.80 6.52
C VAL A 132 -0.40 -0.94 7.69
N ALA A 133 -1.67 -0.55 7.73
CA ALA A 133 -2.22 0.19 8.87
C ALA A 133 -2.18 -0.62 10.17
N SER A 134 -2.51 -1.92 10.13
CA SER A 134 -2.41 -2.78 11.32
C SER A 134 -0.96 -2.92 11.81
N VAL A 135 0.00 -2.99 10.89
CA VAL A 135 1.43 -3.05 11.20
C VAL A 135 1.91 -1.77 11.90
N TYR A 136 1.56 -0.59 11.37
CA TYR A 136 1.92 0.67 12.02
C TYR A 136 1.25 0.84 13.39
N TRP A 137 0.03 0.35 13.57
CA TRP A 137 -0.62 0.32 14.88
C TRP A 137 0.12 -0.57 15.90
N ASP A 138 0.60 -1.74 15.48
CA ASP A 138 1.39 -2.61 16.35
C ASP A 138 2.76 -2.02 16.66
N LEU A 139 3.47 -1.47 15.66
CA LEU A 139 4.73 -0.76 15.87
C LEU A 139 4.59 0.44 16.81
N LEU A 140 3.50 1.20 16.69
CA LEU A 140 3.20 2.32 17.59
C LEU A 140 3.13 1.88 19.06
N ARG A 141 2.54 0.70 19.32
CA ARG A 141 2.42 0.12 20.66
C ARG A 141 3.74 -0.50 21.14
N ILE A 142 4.46 -1.21 20.26
CA ILE A 142 5.77 -1.78 20.60
C ILE A 142 6.76 -0.67 20.98
N TYR A 143 6.80 0.42 20.21
CA TYR A 143 7.73 1.52 20.49
C TYR A 143 7.35 2.38 21.70
N ASP A 144 6.13 2.24 22.22
CA ASP A 144 5.75 2.83 23.51
C ASP A 144 6.46 2.16 24.70
N THR A 145 7.08 0.98 24.52
CA THR A 145 7.70 0.24 25.61
C THR A 145 8.93 0.93 26.21
N SER A 146 9.62 1.81 25.48
CA SER A 146 10.85 2.50 25.90
C SER A 146 11.03 3.84 25.19
N GLU A 147 11.49 4.86 25.91
CA GLU A 147 11.82 6.19 25.36
C GLU A 147 12.90 6.14 24.27
N ARG A 148 13.77 5.13 24.26
CA ARG A 148 14.76 4.92 23.19
C ARG A 148 14.12 4.83 21.80
N TYR A 149 12.84 4.46 21.72
CA TYR A 149 12.12 4.32 20.47
C TYR A 149 11.21 5.51 20.14
N ALA A 150 11.31 6.64 20.87
CA ALA A 150 10.41 7.79 20.70
C ALA A 150 10.32 8.30 19.24
N GLU A 151 11.46 8.42 18.56
CA GLU A 151 11.50 8.82 17.14
C GLU A 151 10.79 7.82 16.22
N ARG A 152 11.02 6.52 16.46
CA ARG A 152 10.38 5.44 15.68
C ARG A 152 8.88 5.36 15.98
N GLN A 153 8.48 5.59 17.22
CA GLN A 153 7.09 5.67 17.64
C GLN A 153 6.36 6.82 16.94
N SER A 154 6.99 8.00 16.91
CA SER A 154 6.45 9.19 16.24
C SER A 154 6.34 9.00 14.73
N ALA A 155 7.34 8.37 14.10
CA ALA A 155 7.30 8.00 12.69
C ALA A 155 6.16 7.00 12.38
N ALA A 156 5.99 5.98 13.22
CA ALA A 156 4.90 5.01 13.09
C ALA A 156 3.53 5.68 13.28
N ALA A 157 3.37 6.57 14.25
CA ALA A 157 2.15 7.38 14.46
C ALA A 157 1.79 8.21 13.23
N LYS A 158 2.78 8.92 12.66
CA LYS A 158 2.60 9.72 11.45
C LYS A 158 2.15 8.86 10.28
N GLN A 159 2.85 7.75 10.01
CA GLN A 159 2.48 6.84 8.93
C GLN A 159 1.10 6.21 9.16
N LEU A 160 0.80 5.74 10.38
CA LEU A 160 -0.52 5.21 10.71
C LEU A 160 -1.63 6.22 10.37
N SER A 161 -1.47 7.49 10.72
CA SER A 161 -2.47 8.53 10.42
C SER A 161 -2.72 8.75 8.92
N ILE A 162 -1.73 8.44 8.08
CA ILE A 162 -1.82 8.51 6.62
C ILE A 162 -2.59 7.32 6.08
N PHE A 163 -2.27 6.11 6.53
CA PHE A 163 -2.88 4.87 6.02
C PHE A 163 -4.28 4.63 6.57
N ILE A 164 -4.47 4.79 7.88
CA ILE A 164 -5.66 4.30 8.59
C ILE A 164 -6.97 4.85 8.00
N ARG A 165 -6.96 6.07 7.47
CA ARG A 165 -8.12 6.76 6.90
C ARG A 165 -8.73 6.07 5.67
N PHE A 166 -7.94 5.25 4.97
CA PHE A 166 -8.37 4.52 3.77
C PHE A 166 -8.68 3.06 4.06
N THR A 167 -8.73 2.68 5.35
CA THR A 167 -9.01 1.30 5.78
C THR A 167 -10.39 1.17 6.41
N PRO A 168 -11.02 -0.01 6.31
CA PRO A 168 -12.25 -0.32 7.05
C PRO A 168 -12.02 -0.41 8.57
N ILE A 169 -10.78 -0.62 9.03
CA ILE A 169 -10.45 -0.78 10.46
C ILE A 169 -10.28 0.56 11.20
N TYR A 170 -10.41 1.71 10.52
CA TYR A 170 -10.30 3.04 11.11
C TYR A 170 -11.06 3.20 12.45
N PRO A 171 -12.38 2.96 12.54
CA PRO A 171 -13.11 3.23 13.77
C PRO A 171 -12.63 2.36 14.94
N ASP A 172 -12.21 1.14 14.67
CA ASP A 172 -11.68 0.23 15.69
C ASP A 172 -10.31 0.69 16.19
N ILE A 173 -9.39 1.04 15.27
CA ILE A 173 -8.06 1.54 15.64
C ILE A 173 -8.14 2.84 16.41
N ILE A 174 -9.01 3.78 16.03
CA ILE A 174 -9.11 5.02 16.80
C ILE A 174 -9.67 4.76 18.20
N ARG A 175 -10.72 3.94 18.34
CA ARG A 175 -11.24 3.56 19.67
C ARG A 175 -10.14 2.91 20.53
N LYS A 176 -9.36 1.99 19.94
CA LYS A 176 -8.21 1.36 20.61
C LYS A 176 -7.14 2.38 21.01
N ALA A 177 -6.88 3.39 20.18
CA ALA A 177 -5.93 4.46 20.48
C ALA A 177 -6.40 5.36 21.62
N GLU A 178 -7.68 5.73 21.66
CA GLU A 178 -8.27 6.51 22.77
C GLU A 178 -8.18 5.76 24.10
N ILE A 179 -8.41 4.45 24.10
CA ILE A 179 -8.25 3.59 25.27
C ILE A 179 -6.77 3.49 25.66
N PHE A 180 -5.91 3.17 24.69
CA PHE A 180 -4.48 2.99 24.90
C PHE A 180 -3.79 4.25 25.42
N GLN A 181 -4.23 5.44 24.99
CA GLN A 181 -3.72 6.73 25.45
C GLN A 181 -3.71 6.85 26.98
N ARG A 182 -4.67 6.22 27.69
CA ARG A 182 -4.79 6.30 29.16
C ARG A 182 -3.68 5.55 29.89
N SER A 183 -3.10 4.54 29.26
CA SER A 183 -2.05 3.67 29.83
C SER A 183 -0.73 3.73 29.06
N ALA A 184 -0.62 4.62 28.07
CA ALA A 184 0.58 4.77 27.26
C ALA A 184 1.70 5.42 28.07
N LYS A 185 2.95 4.97 27.86
CA LYS A 185 4.13 5.63 28.42
C LYS A 185 4.35 7.00 27.77
N ASN A 186 4.06 7.12 26.47
CA ASN A 186 4.18 8.35 25.70
C ASN A 186 2.80 8.85 25.19
N PRO A 187 1.91 9.35 26.08
CA PRO A 187 0.56 9.75 25.69
C PRO A 187 0.52 10.92 24.71
N ALA A 188 1.57 11.76 24.67
CA ALA A 188 1.69 12.86 23.72
C ALA A 188 1.71 12.38 22.26
N VAL A 189 2.43 11.29 21.96
CA VAL A 189 2.51 10.71 20.61
C VAL A 189 1.15 10.16 20.18
N ILE A 190 0.42 9.52 21.10
CA ILE A 190 -0.93 9.00 20.83
C ILE A 190 -1.92 10.13 20.59
N LYS A 191 -1.87 11.21 21.38
CA LYS A 191 -2.68 12.42 21.14
C LYS A 191 -2.38 13.03 19.77
N GLN A 192 -1.11 13.10 19.38
CA GLN A 192 -0.71 13.61 18.07
C GLN A 192 -1.25 12.72 16.94
N PHE A 193 -1.15 11.39 17.07
CA PHE A 193 -1.74 10.43 16.14
C PHE A 193 -3.25 10.65 15.96
N LEU A 194 -3.98 10.75 17.07
CA LEU A 194 -5.44 10.98 17.07
C LEU A 194 -5.79 12.29 16.35
N LYS A 195 -5.05 13.36 16.66
CA LYS A 195 -5.21 14.67 16.00
C LYS A 195 -5.02 14.57 14.48
N MET A 196 -3.88 14.05 14.02
CA MET A 196 -3.57 13.89 12.58
C MET A 196 -4.60 13.01 11.84
N SER A 197 -5.10 11.98 12.52
CA SER A 197 -6.12 11.05 11.98
C SER A 197 -7.52 11.67 11.90
N SER A 198 -7.77 12.73 12.67
CA SER A 198 -9.05 13.45 12.69
C SER A 198 -9.09 14.64 11.73
N GLU A 199 -7.95 15.33 11.53
CA GLU A 199 -7.85 16.52 10.66
C GLU A 199 -7.98 16.18 9.17
N SER A 200 -7.59 14.96 8.79
CA SER A 200 -7.44 14.55 7.40
C SER A 200 -8.62 13.76 6.82
N ARG A 201 -9.67 13.44 7.60
CA ARG A 201 -10.87 12.77 7.10
C ARG A 201 -11.98 13.78 6.81
N PRO A 202 -12.58 13.79 5.61
CA PRO A 202 -13.75 14.62 5.34
C PRO A 202 -14.90 14.20 6.29
N ARG A 203 -15.22 15.06 7.26
CA ARG A 203 -16.25 14.86 8.29
C ARG A 203 -17.65 14.94 7.68
N CYS A 204 -18.57 14.04 8.02
CA CYS A 204 -20.00 14.30 7.77
C CYS A 204 -20.51 15.20 8.90
N PHE A 205 -20.30 16.51 8.78
CA PHE A 205 -20.47 17.49 9.87
C PHE A 205 -21.83 17.41 10.56
N VAL A 206 -22.92 17.40 9.80
CA VAL A 206 -24.28 17.31 10.35
C VAL A 206 -24.50 15.99 11.09
N ALA A 207 -24.08 14.87 10.51
CA ALA A 207 -24.24 13.55 11.14
C ALA A 207 -23.38 13.43 12.41
N THR A 208 -22.14 13.92 12.37
CA THR A 208 -21.26 13.90 13.54
C THR A 208 -21.78 14.79 14.67
N SER A 209 -22.33 15.98 14.38
CA SER A 209 -22.97 16.84 15.38
C SER A 209 -24.25 16.19 15.95
N ALA A 210 -25.08 15.60 15.09
CA ALA A 210 -26.31 14.93 15.50
C ALA A 210 -26.04 13.73 16.42
N PHE A 211 -25.12 12.83 16.05
CA PHE A 211 -24.80 11.62 16.83
C PHE A 211 -23.73 11.83 17.90
N GLU A 212 -23.15 13.04 17.99
CA GLU A 212 -22.16 13.44 18.99
C GLU A 212 -20.91 12.55 19.03
N SER A 213 -20.70 11.78 17.96
CA SER A 213 -19.58 10.87 17.83
C SER A 213 -19.21 10.70 16.37
N VAL A 214 -17.92 10.81 16.11
CA VAL A 214 -17.32 10.50 14.81
C VAL A 214 -17.42 9.00 14.51
N TYR A 215 -17.54 8.15 15.55
CA TYR A 215 -17.53 6.69 15.47
C TYR A 215 -18.92 6.05 15.60
N ALA A 216 -19.98 6.85 15.71
CA ALA A 216 -21.34 6.33 15.67
C ALA A 216 -21.56 5.48 14.41
N LEU A 217 -22.24 4.34 14.56
CA LEU A 217 -22.48 3.38 13.47
C LEU A 217 -23.15 4.08 12.28
N GLU A 218 -24.15 4.92 12.57
CA GLU A 218 -24.88 5.70 11.58
C GLU A 218 -23.97 6.64 10.79
N VAL A 219 -23.02 7.29 11.46
CA VAL A 219 -22.05 8.19 10.82
C VAL A 219 -21.11 7.41 9.92
N GLN A 220 -20.71 6.19 10.30
CA GLN A 220 -19.88 5.34 9.45
C GLN A 220 -20.65 4.82 8.23
N GLN A 221 -21.91 4.43 8.38
CA GLN A 221 -22.77 4.01 7.26
C GLN A 221 -22.96 5.13 6.22
N LEU A 222 -23.26 6.36 6.67
CA LEU A 222 -23.39 7.51 5.78
C LEU A 222 -22.07 7.84 5.05
N ARG A 223 -20.93 7.69 5.73
CA ARG A 223 -19.61 7.86 5.10
C ARG A 223 -19.34 6.78 4.06
N PHE A 224 -19.69 5.54 4.37
CA PHE A 224 -19.55 4.41 3.45
C PHE A 224 -20.36 4.65 2.18
N PHE A 225 -21.64 5.03 2.31
CA PHE A 225 -22.51 5.39 1.17
C PHE A 225 -21.93 6.54 0.34
N ARG A 226 -21.48 7.63 0.99
CA ARG A 226 -20.81 8.75 0.33
C ARG A 226 -19.63 8.28 -0.52
N ASP A 227 -18.76 7.47 0.08
CA ASP A 227 -17.50 7.08 -0.54
C ASP A 227 -17.67 6.01 -1.63
N HIS A 228 -18.58 5.05 -1.46
CA HIS A 228 -18.73 3.90 -2.36
C HIS A 228 -19.84 4.06 -3.41
N HIS A 229 -20.82 4.95 -3.21
CA HIS A 229 -21.94 5.14 -4.15
C HIS A 229 -21.96 6.57 -4.71
N LEU A 230 -21.93 7.57 -3.82
CA LEU A 230 -22.09 8.97 -4.22
C LEU A 230 -20.90 9.47 -5.05
N LYS A 231 -19.67 9.24 -4.59
CA LYS A 231 -18.46 9.72 -5.29
C LYS A 231 -18.21 9.10 -6.66
N LYS A 232 -18.80 7.93 -6.96
CA LYS A 232 -18.69 7.29 -8.28
C LYS A 232 -19.32 8.16 -9.38
N HIS A 233 -20.35 8.94 -9.05
CA HIS A 233 -21.11 9.72 -10.01
C HIS A 233 -20.74 11.21 -9.98
N ILE A 234 -20.86 11.90 -11.13
CA ILE A 234 -20.54 13.33 -11.26
C ILE A 234 -21.42 14.18 -10.33
N TRP A 235 -22.73 13.92 -10.31
CA TRP A 235 -23.70 14.59 -9.44
C TRP A 235 -23.41 14.32 -7.95
N GLY A 236 -23.04 13.09 -7.59
CA GLY A 236 -22.71 12.78 -6.20
C GLY A 236 -21.43 13.46 -5.71
N ARG A 237 -20.44 13.68 -6.59
CA ARG A 237 -19.26 14.53 -6.28
C ARG A 237 -19.65 16.00 -6.10
N ALA A 238 -20.52 16.54 -6.95
CA ALA A 238 -21.03 17.91 -6.84
C ALA A 238 -21.82 18.12 -5.55
N PHE A 239 -22.74 17.21 -5.21
CA PHE A 239 -23.47 17.21 -3.94
C PHE A 239 -22.52 17.16 -2.76
N THR A 240 -21.54 16.26 -2.78
CA THR A 240 -20.55 16.15 -1.70
C THR A 240 -19.82 17.49 -1.51
N LYS A 241 -19.37 18.15 -2.58
CA LYS A 241 -18.69 19.45 -2.51
C LYS A 241 -19.60 20.54 -1.92
N TRP A 242 -20.86 20.61 -2.33
CA TRP A 242 -21.84 21.54 -1.77
C TRP A 242 -22.09 21.26 -0.29
N TYR A 243 -22.31 19.99 0.07
CA TYR A 243 -22.48 19.56 1.46
C TYR A 243 -21.29 20.02 2.31
N TYR A 244 -20.05 19.79 1.87
CA TYR A 244 -18.85 20.22 2.61
C TYR A 244 -18.73 21.73 2.81
N ARG A 245 -19.31 22.52 1.90
CA ARG A 245 -19.31 23.98 1.99
C ARG A 245 -20.32 24.50 3.02
N VAL A 246 -21.52 23.91 3.06
CA VAL A 246 -22.64 24.43 3.87
C VAL A 246 -22.76 23.72 5.22
N SER A 247 -22.48 22.42 5.28
CA SER A 247 -22.67 21.59 6.46
C SER A 247 -21.94 22.05 7.74
N PRO A 248 -20.76 22.71 7.71
CA PRO A 248 -20.12 23.18 8.96
C PRO A 248 -20.96 24.20 9.72
N GLN A 249 -21.60 25.14 9.01
CA GLN A 249 -22.46 26.16 9.62
C GLN A 249 -23.73 25.53 10.21
N ILE A 250 -24.33 24.59 9.47
CA ILE A 250 -25.50 23.84 9.94
C ILE A 250 -25.16 23.02 11.19
N ALA A 251 -24.01 22.34 11.20
CA ALA A 251 -23.57 21.57 12.37
C ALA A 251 -23.35 22.47 13.60
N CYS A 252 -22.77 23.65 13.42
CA CYS A 252 -22.61 24.62 14.52
C CYS A 252 -23.97 25.08 15.08
N LEU A 253 -24.95 25.35 14.23
CA LEU A 253 -26.31 25.68 14.67
C LEU A 253 -26.98 24.49 15.39
N LEU A 254 -26.79 23.28 14.89
CA LEU A 254 -27.32 22.07 15.51
C LEU A 254 -26.70 21.79 16.88
N ASP A 255 -25.41 22.08 17.07
CA ASP A 255 -24.76 21.97 18.37
C ASP A 255 -25.25 23.02 19.37
N LYS A 256 -25.62 24.23 18.91
CA LYS A 256 -26.28 25.25 19.75
C LYS A 256 -27.72 24.88 20.12
N HIS A 257 -28.40 24.10 19.29
CA HIS A 257 -29.80 23.69 19.47
C HIS A 257 -29.90 22.19 19.68
N SER A 258 -29.42 21.71 20.83
CA SER A 258 -29.40 20.28 21.19
C SER A 258 -30.77 19.59 21.11
N TRP A 259 -31.86 20.33 21.33
CA TRP A 259 -33.24 19.84 21.20
C TRP A 259 -33.60 19.38 19.79
N ALA A 260 -32.93 19.87 18.75
CA ALA A 260 -33.16 19.47 17.36
C ALA A 260 -32.42 18.18 16.97
N LYS A 261 -31.41 17.76 17.76
CA LYS A 261 -30.60 16.56 17.46
C LYS A 261 -31.43 15.27 17.33
N PRO A 262 -32.42 14.97 18.18
CA PRO A 262 -33.26 13.78 18.04
C PRO A 262 -34.01 13.72 16.69
N ALA A 263 -34.56 14.85 16.24
CA ALA A 263 -35.24 14.94 14.95
C ALA A 263 -34.28 14.66 13.78
N VAL A 264 -33.09 15.27 13.82
CA VAL A 264 -32.04 15.03 12.83
C VAL A 264 -31.56 13.58 12.84
N ARG A 265 -31.40 12.96 14.02
CA ARG A 265 -31.07 11.51 14.15
C ARG A 265 -32.14 10.65 13.48
N GLY A 266 -33.43 10.97 13.68
CA GLY A 266 -34.55 10.27 13.05
C GLY A 266 -34.49 10.33 11.52
N LEU A 267 -34.32 11.54 10.97
CA LEU A 267 -34.19 11.74 9.53
C LEU A 267 -32.98 11.00 8.94
N LEU A 268 -31.81 11.09 9.60
CA LEU A 268 -30.59 10.42 9.16
C LEU A 268 -30.74 8.90 9.19
N ARG A 269 -31.43 8.33 10.19
CA ARG A 269 -31.71 6.88 10.26
C ARG A 269 -32.66 6.42 9.16
N LEU A 270 -33.65 7.23 8.80
CA LEU A 270 -34.52 6.95 7.65
C LEU A 270 -33.70 6.93 6.35
N LEU A 271 -32.85 7.94 6.14
CA LEU A 271 -31.96 7.99 4.99
C LEU A 271 -31.04 6.77 4.93
N ILE A 272 -30.45 6.37 6.05
CA ILE A 272 -29.60 5.17 6.14
C ILE A 272 -30.37 3.92 5.68
N LYS A 273 -31.62 3.73 6.12
CA LYS A 273 -32.45 2.60 5.69
C LYS A 273 -32.73 2.60 4.18
N CYS A 274 -32.84 3.77 3.56
CA CYS A 274 -33.06 3.87 2.12
C CYS A 274 -31.80 3.61 1.27
N VAL A 275 -30.61 3.73 1.87
CA VAL A 275 -29.32 3.60 1.16
C VAL A 275 -28.49 2.39 1.57
N SER A 276 -28.95 1.63 2.55
CA SER A 276 -28.34 0.37 3.00
C SER A 276 -28.86 -0.81 2.19
#